data_AF-X0TDX8-F1
#
_entry.id   AF-X0TDX8-F1
#
_cell.length_a   1.000
_cell.length_b   1.000
_cell.length_c   1.000
_cell.angle_alpha   90.00
_cell.angle_beta   90.00
_cell.angle_gamma   90.00
#
_symmetry.space_group_name_H-M   'P 1'
#
loop_
_entity.id
_entity.type
_entity.pdbx_description
1 polymer ?
#
loop_
_entity_poly.entity_id
_entity_poly.type
_entity_poly.pdbx_seq_one_letter_code
_entity_poly.pdbx_strand_id
1 'polypeptide(L)'
;MNERDIIKLIKSKSQAINENLLLSTELTEIKKKIEQFLDQNLKGNGLLSLRYRKFKLSRSSPLYSDANGFPARGKDWIKPYLNFFEKYITEKKIINHLEDENLWVESRTQGNEQHLLVGDKQGNAEKVHLIFGETGEIRIDKKDTPPTEIFRKVESVLTKLDGSIVKSTLEFFKEKVD
;
A
#
# COMPACT_ATOMS: atom_id res chain seq x y z
N MET A 1 -17.04 -5.50 7.10
CA MET A 1 -16.67 -5.61 5.67
C MET A 1 -15.19 -5.94 5.62
N ASN A 2 -14.80 -6.95 4.88
CA ASN A 2 -13.42 -7.45 4.92
C ASN A 2 -12.56 -6.86 3.77
N GLU A 3 -11.26 -7.15 3.81
CA GLU A 3 -10.27 -6.68 2.84
C GLU A 3 -10.63 -7.09 1.40
N ARG A 4 -11.07 -8.34 1.20
CA ARG A 4 -11.44 -8.89 -0.12
C ARG A 4 -12.66 -8.18 -0.71
N ASP A 5 -13.64 -7.83 0.11
CA ASP A 5 -14.85 -7.13 -0.33
C ASP A 5 -14.50 -5.75 -0.89
N ILE A 6 -13.58 -5.03 -0.25
CA ILE A 6 -13.12 -3.71 -0.71
C ILE A 6 -12.33 -3.84 -2.00
N ILE A 7 -11.43 -4.82 -2.09
CA ILE A 7 -10.67 -5.07 -3.33
C ILE A 7 -11.62 -5.37 -4.49
N LYS A 8 -12.62 -6.24 -4.29
CA LYS A 8 -13.63 -6.56 -5.32
C LYS A 8 -14.42 -5.33 -5.74
N LEU A 9 -14.85 -4.50 -4.79
CA LEU A 9 -15.57 -3.26 -5.07
C LEU A 9 -14.73 -2.27 -5.91
N ILE A 10 -13.47 -2.06 -5.53
CA ILE A 10 -12.57 -1.16 -6.27
C ILE A 10 -12.34 -1.69 -7.68
N LYS A 11 -12.10 -3.01 -7.82
CA LYS A 11 -11.88 -3.64 -9.14
C LYS A 11 -13.10 -3.52 -10.04
N SER A 12 -14.30 -3.83 -9.55
CA SER A 12 -15.53 -3.77 -10.35
C SER A 12 -15.88 -2.36 -10.83
N LYS A 13 -15.40 -1.32 -10.14
CA LYS A 13 -15.61 0.08 -10.49
C LYS A 13 -14.38 0.76 -11.10
N SER A 14 -13.27 0.05 -11.31
CA SER A 14 -11.97 0.62 -11.71
C SER A 14 -12.01 1.39 -13.02
N GLN A 15 -12.67 0.85 -14.05
CA GLN A 15 -12.85 1.53 -15.33
C GLN A 15 -13.68 2.81 -15.18
N ALA A 16 -14.83 2.73 -14.51
CA ALA A 16 -15.69 3.89 -14.26
C ALA A 16 -15.00 4.99 -13.43
N ILE A 17 -14.15 4.62 -12.46
CA ILE A 17 -13.31 5.58 -11.72
C ILE A 17 -12.33 6.28 -12.67
N ASN A 18 -11.67 5.52 -13.55
CA ASN A 18 -10.66 6.05 -14.46
C ASN A 18 -11.24 6.98 -15.52
N GLU A 19 -12.48 6.73 -15.93
CA GLU A 19 -13.23 7.48 -16.94
C GLU A 19 -14.13 8.58 -16.33
N ASN A 20 -14.08 8.81 -15.01
CA ASN A 20 -14.96 9.75 -14.28
C ASN A 20 -16.47 9.51 -14.48
N LEU A 21 -16.88 8.25 -14.63
CA LEU A 21 -18.27 7.86 -14.88
C LEU A 21 -19.08 7.54 -13.62
N LEU A 22 -18.49 7.71 -12.44
CA LEU A 22 -19.18 7.46 -11.17
C LEU A 22 -19.82 8.73 -10.64
N LEU A 23 -21.01 8.57 -10.06
CA LEU A 23 -21.66 9.64 -9.31
C LEU A 23 -20.88 9.98 -8.04
N SER A 24 -21.03 11.20 -7.55
CA SER A 24 -20.41 11.63 -6.30
C SER A 24 -20.82 10.78 -5.10
N THR A 25 -22.04 10.25 -5.10
CA THR A 25 -22.54 9.31 -4.08
C THR A 25 -21.77 7.99 -4.09
N GLU A 26 -21.50 7.44 -5.27
CA GLU A 26 -20.75 6.19 -5.44
C GLU A 26 -19.28 6.36 -5.03
N LEU A 27 -18.63 7.46 -5.42
CA LEU A 27 -17.26 7.75 -4.99
C LEU A 27 -17.17 7.95 -3.46
N THR A 28 -18.16 8.64 -2.89
CA THR A 28 -18.24 8.83 -1.43
C THR A 28 -18.44 7.50 -0.71
N GLU A 29 -19.24 6.58 -1.28
CA GLU A 29 -19.41 5.24 -0.73
C GLU A 29 -18.10 4.45 -0.74
N ILE A 30 -17.36 4.44 -1.86
CA ILE A 30 -16.05 3.79 -1.96
C ILE A 30 -15.08 4.36 -0.93
N LYS A 31 -14.98 5.69 -0.84
CA LYS A 31 -14.14 6.36 0.17
C LYS A 31 -14.50 5.91 1.58
N LYS A 32 -15.79 5.97 1.94
CA LYS A 32 -16.28 5.62 3.27
C LYS A 32 -15.94 4.17 3.61
N LYS A 33 -16.11 3.27 2.65
CA LYS A 33 -15.80 1.84 2.78
C LYS A 33 -14.31 1.59 3.03
N ILE A 34 -13.43 2.28 2.29
CA ILE A 34 -11.98 2.23 2.52
C ILE A 34 -11.63 2.77 3.91
N GLU A 35 -12.14 3.96 4.26
CA GLU A 35 -11.86 4.61 5.54
C GLU A 35 -12.32 3.75 6.72
N GLN A 36 -13.53 3.18 6.65
CA GLN A 36 -14.04 2.30 7.71
C GLN A 36 -13.14 1.08 7.94
N PHE A 37 -12.65 0.46 6.87
CA PHE A 37 -11.73 -0.67 7.01
C PHE A 37 -10.38 -0.24 7.57
N LEU A 38 -9.81 0.85 7.08
CA LEU A 38 -8.53 1.37 7.59
C LEU A 38 -8.66 1.80 9.06
N ASP A 39 -9.75 2.47 9.45
CA ASP A 39 -10.05 2.83 10.85
C ASP A 39 -10.13 1.59 11.76
N GLN A 40 -10.63 0.46 11.24
CA GLN A 40 -10.73 -0.80 11.99
C GLN A 40 -9.41 -1.56 12.13
N ASN A 41 -8.54 -1.51 11.10
CA ASN A 41 -7.32 -2.32 11.02
C ASN A 41 -6.06 -1.53 11.42
N LEU A 42 -6.05 -0.21 11.28
CA LEU A 42 -4.94 0.67 11.66
C LEU A 42 -5.22 1.30 13.02
N LYS A 43 -5.04 0.50 14.08
CA LYS A 43 -5.19 0.94 15.47
C LYS A 43 -3.86 1.32 16.11
N GLY A 44 -3.93 2.03 17.23
CA GLY A 44 -2.77 2.36 18.07
C GLY A 44 -1.84 3.43 17.48
N ASN A 45 -0.62 3.49 18.01
CA ASN A 45 0.39 4.48 17.67
C ASN A 45 1.44 3.97 16.67
N GLY A 46 1.13 2.88 15.94
CA GLY A 46 1.93 2.44 14.81
C GLY A 46 1.98 3.53 13.72
N LEU A 47 3.09 3.60 13.00
CA LEU A 47 3.29 4.64 11.98
C LEU A 47 2.22 4.62 10.89
N LEU A 48 1.83 3.45 10.40
CA LEU A 48 0.80 3.37 9.34
C LEU A 48 -0.52 3.99 9.82
N SER A 49 -0.86 3.80 11.10
CA SER A 49 -1.98 4.46 11.78
C SER A 49 -1.75 5.97 11.94
N LEU A 50 -0.54 6.45 12.22
CA LEU A 50 -0.20 7.88 12.28
C LEU A 50 -0.26 8.55 10.89
N ARG A 51 0.27 7.90 9.85
CA ARG A 51 0.22 8.36 8.45
C ARG A 51 -1.21 8.42 7.95
N TYR A 52 -2.02 7.41 8.26
CA TYR A 52 -3.43 7.41 7.91
C TYR A 52 -4.18 8.56 8.60
N ARG A 53 -3.92 8.82 9.89
CA ARG A 53 -4.46 10.00 10.60
C ARG A 53 -4.05 11.32 9.92
N LYS A 54 -2.75 11.50 9.62
CA LYS A 54 -2.25 12.69 8.91
C LYS A 54 -2.87 12.81 7.50
N PHE A 55 -2.98 11.71 6.78
CA PHE A 55 -3.61 11.62 5.47
C PHE A 55 -5.06 12.12 5.52
N LYS A 56 -5.88 11.62 6.47
CA LYS A 56 -7.27 12.08 6.67
C LYS A 56 -7.33 13.59 6.96
N LEU A 57 -6.46 14.09 7.86
CA LEU A 57 -6.42 15.51 8.22
C LEU A 57 -6.07 16.40 7.01
N SER A 58 -5.16 15.94 6.15
CA SER A 58 -4.73 16.68 4.95
C SER A 58 -5.70 16.64 3.77
N ARG A 59 -6.76 15.81 3.82
CA ARG A 59 -7.64 15.52 2.68
C ARG A 59 -9.12 15.85 2.97
N SER A 60 -9.36 17.01 3.57
CA SER A 60 -10.69 17.52 3.91
C SER A 60 -11.46 18.19 2.75
N SER A 61 -10.94 18.12 1.51
CA SER A 61 -11.58 18.80 0.37
C SER A 61 -12.94 18.17 0.03
N PRO A 62 -14.03 18.96 -0.01
CA PRO A 62 -15.34 18.46 -0.41
C PRO A 62 -15.35 18.04 -1.88
N LEU A 63 -16.17 17.03 -2.20
CA LEU A 63 -16.44 16.60 -3.57
C LEU A 63 -17.61 17.40 -4.13
N TYR A 64 -17.34 18.29 -5.09
CA TYR A 64 -18.38 19.06 -5.77
C TYR A 64 -18.94 18.31 -6.97
N SER A 65 -20.27 18.31 -7.08
CA SER A 65 -21.01 17.68 -8.17
C SER A 65 -21.57 18.74 -9.11
N ASP A 66 -21.73 18.39 -10.39
CA ASP A 66 -22.57 19.12 -11.33
C ASP A 66 -24.07 18.89 -11.07
N ALA A 67 -24.92 19.47 -11.91
CA ALA A 67 -26.37 19.35 -11.80
C ALA A 67 -26.89 17.91 -11.98
N ASN A 68 -26.10 17.04 -12.61
CA ASN A 68 -26.43 15.63 -12.86
C ASN A 68 -25.83 14.70 -11.78
N GLY A 69 -25.14 15.24 -10.77
CA GLY A 69 -24.54 14.47 -9.69
C GLY A 69 -23.16 13.89 -9.99
N PHE A 70 -22.54 14.27 -11.13
CA PHE A 70 -21.19 13.85 -11.50
C PHE A 70 -20.12 14.81 -10.95
N PRO A 71 -18.99 14.29 -10.45
CA PRO A 71 -17.93 15.12 -9.89
C PRO A 71 -16.99 15.65 -10.98
N ALA A 72 -16.68 16.96 -10.94
CA ALA A 72 -15.77 17.59 -11.90
C ALA A 72 -14.32 17.05 -11.86
N ARG A 73 -13.90 16.44 -10.74
CA ARG A 73 -12.57 15.83 -10.54
C ARG A 73 -12.64 14.55 -9.71
N GLY A 74 -13.63 13.70 -10.00
CA GLY A 74 -13.92 12.48 -9.22
C GLY A 74 -12.70 11.58 -9.04
N LYS A 75 -11.99 11.28 -10.13
CA LYS A 75 -10.76 10.48 -10.14
C LYS A 75 -9.68 11.06 -9.23
N ASP A 76 -9.36 12.34 -9.36
CA ASP A 76 -8.32 12.98 -8.57
C ASP A 76 -8.68 13.05 -7.08
N TRP A 77 -9.97 13.15 -6.79
CA TRP A 77 -10.47 13.15 -5.41
C TRP A 77 -10.38 11.77 -4.74
N ILE A 78 -10.72 10.70 -5.44
CA ILE A 78 -10.70 9.33 -4.87
C ILE A 78 -9.32 8.67 -4.91
N LYS A 79 -8.48 9.02 -5.90
CA LYS A 79 -7.17 8.40 -6.15
C LYS A 79 -6.25 8.35 -4.90
N PRO A 80 -6.14 9.41 -4.07
CA PRO A 80 -5.32 9.35 -2.87
C PRO A 80 -5.76 8.25 -1.89
N TYR A 81 -7.07 8.00 -1.76
CA TYR A 81 -7.61 6.94 -0.90
C TYR A 81 -7.32 5.55 -1.47
N LEU A 82 -7.48 5.38 -2.79
CA LEU A 82 -7.14 4.13 -3.47
C LEU A 82 -5.65 3.81 -3.32
N ASN A 83 -4.78 4.80 -3.54
CA ASN A 83 -3.33 4.65 -3.41
C ASN A 83 -2.93 4.30 -1.97
N PHE A 84 -3.54 4.95 -0.96
CA PHE A 84 -3.25 4.63 0.44
C PHE A 84 -3.66 3.20 0.78
N PHE A 85 -4.85 2.78 0.34
CA PHE A 85 -5.33 1.42 0.56
C PHE A 85 -4.45 0.39 -0.15
N GLU A 86 -4.05 0.64 -1.39
CA GLU A 86 -3.12 -0.22 -2.15
C GLU A 86 -1.77 -0.38 -1.44
N LYS A 87 -1.22 0.73 -0.95
CA LYS A 87 0.05 0.75 -0.19
C LYS A 87 -0.07 -0.09 1.08
N TYR A 88 -1.18 0.06 1.82
CA TYR A 88 -1.46 -0.78 2.99
C TYR A 88 -1.47 -2.28 2.66
N ILE A 89 -2.15 -2.68 1.58
CA ILE A 89 -2.23 -4.11 1.20
C ILE A 89 -0.86 -4.64 0.78
N THR A 90 -0.11 -3.84 0.02
CA THR A 90 1.21 -4.24 -0.49
C THR A 90 2.21 -4.40 0.63
N GLU A 91 2.31 -3.41 1.53
CA GLU A 91 3.18 -3.48 2.70
C GLU A 91 2.85 -4.71 3.57
N LYS A 92 1.57 -4.96 3.84
CA LYS A 92 1.13 -6.13 4.61
C LYS A 92 1.52 -7.45 3.94
N LYS A 93 1.33 -7.59 2.63
CA LYS A 93 1.70 -8.81 1.90
C LYS A 93 3.20 -9.08 1.95
N ILE A 94 4.01 -8.04 1.77
CA ILE A 94 5.48 -8.17 1.80
C ILE A 94 5.93 -8.56 3.21
N ILE A 95 5.42 -7.91 4.25
CA ILE A 95 5.73 -8.27 5.64
C ILE A 95 5.38 -9.73 5.90
N ASN A 96 4.18 -10.17 5.53
CA ASN A 96 3.77 -11.57 5.71
C ASN A 96 4.69 -12.55 4.97
N HIS A 97 5.04 -12.28 3.69
CA HIS A 97 5.96 -13.15 2.95
C HIS A 97 7.35 -13.22 3.59
N LEU A 98 7.89 -12.09 4.04
CA LEU A 98 9.17 -12.08 4.74
C LEU A 98 9.07 -12.90 6.04
N GLU A 99 7.98 -12.75 6.78
CA GLU A 99 7.75 -13.49 8.03
C GLU A 99 7.59 -15.01 7.82
N ASP A 100 6.89 -15.42 6.76
CA ASP A 100 6.68 -16.80 6.32
C ASP A 100 8.01 -17.46 5.93
N GLU A 101 8.94 -16.70 5.33
CA GLU A 101 10.30 -17.12 5.03
C GLU A 101 11.23 -17.12 6.27
N ASN A 102 10.67 -17.21 7.47
CA ASN A 102 11.40 -17.22 8.74
C ASN A 102 12.29 -15.97 8.96
N LEU A 103 11.90 -14.82 8.39
CA LEU A 103 12.54 -13.53 8.66
C LEU A 103 11.75 -12.78 9.73
N TRP A 104 12.42 -11.96 10.53
CA TRP A 104 11.77 -10.95 11.36
C TRP A 104 11.80 -9.62 10.63
N VAL A 105 10.74 -8.83 10.82
CA VAL A 105 10.60 -7.52 10.18
C VAL A 105 10.37 -6.47 11.26
N GLU A 106 11.26 -5.49 11.33
CA GLU A 106 11.09 -4.30 12.15
C GLU A 106 10.80 -3.09 11.25
N SER A 107 9.71 -2.42 11.52
CA SER A 107 9.26 -1.25 10.76
C SER A 107 9.68 0.04 11.45
N ARG A 108 10.48 0.86 10.77
CA ARG A 108 10.95 2.18 11.21
C ARG A 108 10.63 3.27 10.19
N THR A 109 10.64 4.52 10.62
CA THR A 109 10.33 5.66 9.75
C THR A 109 11.45 6.67 9.76
N GLN A 110 11.76 7.20 8.58
CA GLN A 110 12.63 8.34 8.43
C GLN A 110 12.06 9.29 7.37
N GLY A 111 11.54 10.43 7.81
CA GLY A 111 10.86 11.38 6.90
C GLY A 111 9.58 10.80 6.27
N ASN A 112 9.47 10.87 4.94
CA ASN A 112 8.33 10.34 4.18
C ASN A 112 8.54 8.88 3.70
N GLU A 113 9.71 8.31 3.93
CA GLU A 113 10.04 6.94 3.54
C GLU A 113 9.72 5.96 4.68
N GLN A 114 9.36 4.74 4.30
CA GLN A 114 9.18 3.64 5.24
C GLN A 114 10.38 2.72 5.16
N HIS A 115 10.95 2.40 6.31
CA HIS A 115 12.15 1.61 6.43
C HIS A 115 11.78 0.29 7.08
N LEU A 116 12.04 -0.85 6.43
CA LEU A 116 11.94 -2.16 7.08
C LEU A 116 13.34 -2.68 7.31
N LEU A 117 13.67 -2.99 8.55
CA LEU A 117 14.83 -3.80 8.87
C LEU A 117 14.37 -5.25 8.86
N VAL A 118 15.04 -6.08 8.09
CA VAL A 118 14.70 -7.49 7.92
C VAL A 118 15.91 -8.31 8.29
N GLY A 119 15.75 -9.28 9.20
CA GLY A 119 16.83 -10.19 9.55
C GLY A 119 16.32 -11.62 9.70
N ASP A 120 17.25 -12.57 9.80
CA ASP A 120 16.87 -13.97 10.01
C ASP A 120 16.45 -14.20 11.47
N LYS A 121 15.37 -14.96 11.69
CA LYS A 121 14.92 -15.34 13.05
C LYS A 121 15.84 -16.38 13.71
N GLN A 122 16.58 -17.16 12.92
CA GLN A 122 17.42 -18.28 13.37
C GLN A 122 18.93 -18.01 13.18
N GLY A 123 19.30 -16.91 12.52
CA GLY A 123 20.70 -16.58 12.16
C GLY A 123 21.38 -15.54 13.04
N ASN A 124 22.57 -15.12 12.58
CA ASN A 124 23.36 -14.02 13.17
C ASN A 124 22.60 -12.68 13.10
N ALA A 125 23.06 -11.68 13.87
CA ALA A 125 22.47 -10.32 13.95
C ALA A 125 22.52 -9.48 12.65
N GLU A 126 22.76 -10.11 11.50
CA GLU A 126 22.71 -9.48 10.19
C GLU A 126 21.28 -9.08 9.83
N LYS A 127 21.18 -7.96 9.12
CA LYS A 127 19.91 -7.41 8.67
C LYS A 127 20.08 -6.68 7.35
N VAL A 128 18.99 -6.59 6.61
CA VAL A 128 18.83 -5.85 5.36
C VAL A 128 17.84 -4.73 5.60
N HIS A 129 18.15 -3.56 5.05
CA HIS A 129 17.35 -2.37 5.15
C HIS A 129 16.58 -2.16 3.86
N LEU A 130 15.27 -2.35 3.91
CA LEU A 130 14.35 -2.03 2.82
C LEU A 130 13.81 -0.62 3.00
N ILE A 131 13.76 0.13 1.91
CA ILE A 131 13.22 1.48 1.86
C ILE A 131 12.07 1.49 0.88
N PHE A 132 10.90 1.87 1.38
CA PHE A 132 9.66 2.04 0.66
C PHE A 132 9.46 3.54 0.40
N GLY A 133 9.65 3.94 -0.85
CA GLY A 133 9.50 5.32 -1.30
C GLY A 133 8.07 5.82 -1.34
N GLU A 134 7.90 7.12 -1.61
CA GLU A 134 6.59 7.74 -1.84
C GLU A 134 5.89 7.21 -3.08
N THR A 135 6.66 6.88 -4.12
CA THR A 135 6.18 6.29 -5.38
C THR A 135 5.82 4.82 -5.26
N GLY A 136 6.06 4.21 -4.09
CA GLY A 136 5.89 2.79 -3.87
C GLY A 136 6.98 1.91 -4.48
N GLU A 137 8.10 2.52 -4.90
CA GLU A 137 9.34 1.79 -5.14
C GLU A 137 9.87 1.18 -3.83
N ILE A 138 10.29 -0.08 -3.89
CA ILE A 138 10.97 -0.79 -2.82
C ILE A 138 12.42 -0.92 -3.26
N ARG A 139 13.35 -0.44 -2.42
CA ARG A 139 14.79 -0.55 -2.67
C ARG A 139 15.48 -1.10 -1.44
N ILE A 140 16.54 -1.86 -1.64
CA ILE A 140 17.47 -2.20 -0.57
C ILE A 140 18.43 -1.00 -0.39
N ASP A 141 18.79 -0.67 0.85
CA ASP A 141 19.77 0.38 1.13
C ASP A 141 21.09 0.05 0.44
N LYS A 142 21.69 1.05 -0.24
CA LYS A 142 22.94 0.89 -0.99
C LYS A 142 24.10 0.46 -0.09
N LYS A 143 24.01 0.71 1.22
CA LYS A 143 25.01 0.28 2.21
C LYS A 143 24.97 -1.22 2.46
N ASP A 144 23.84 -1.86 2.21
CA ASP A 144 23.67 -3.30 2.32
C ASP A 144 24.07 -3.93 0.99
N THR A 145 25.37 -3.95 0.72
CA THR A 145 25.90 -4.60 -0.48
C THR A 145 26.05 -6.12 -0.28
N PRO A 146 25.69 -6.93 -1.30
CA PRO A 146 25.99 -8.36 -1.29
C PRO A 146 27.51 -8.59 -1.24
N PRO A 147 28.00 -9.77 -0.80
CA PRO A 147 27.27 -11.03 -0.65
C PRO A 147 26.93 -11.38 0.81
N THR A 148 25.66 -11.27 1.20
CA THR A 148 25.13 -11.91 2.41
C THR A 148 23.94 -12.80 2.07
N GLU A 149 23.74 -13.86 2.84
CA GLU A 149 22.65 -14.82 2.65
C GLU A 149 21.29 -14.16 2.87
N ILE A 150 21.18 -13.31 3.90
CA ILE A 150 19.97 -12.54 4.20
C ILE A 150 19.59 -11.58 3.07
N PHE A 151 20.58 -10.92 2.43
CA PHE A 151 20.34 -10.06 1.27
C PHE A 151 19.70 -10.85 0.12
N ARG A 152 20.29 -12.00 -0.24
CA ARG A 152 19.80 -12.83 -1.34
C ARG A 152 18.39 -13.35 -1.08
N LYS A 153 18.10 -13.73 0.16
CA LYS A 153 16.78 -14.21 0.59
C LYS A 153 15.72 -13.11 0.52
N VAL A 154 16.04 -11.90 0.98
CA VAL A 154 15.15 -10.75 0.87
C VAL A 154 14.95 -10.36 -0.60
N GLU A 155 16.02 -10.33 -1.40
CA GLU A 155 15.96 -10.05 -2.84
C GLU A 155 15.07 -11.06 -3.58
N SER A 156 15.18 -12.35 -3.26
CA SER A 156 14.31 -13.37 -3.88
C SER A 156 12.83 -13.19 -3.51
N VAL A 157 12.52 -12.77 -2.28
CA VAL A 157 11.13 -12.50 -1.86
C VAL A 157 10.55 -11.28 -2.58
N LEU A 158 11.38 -10.28 -2.86
CA LEU A 158 10.95 -9.03 -3.50
C LEU A 158 10.94 -9.10 -5.04
N THR A 159 11.45 -10.17 -5.63
CA THR A 159 11.53 -10.34 -7.09
C THR A 159 10.39 -11.22 -7.59
N LYS A 160 9.58 -10.70 -8.52
CA LYS A 160 8.52 -11.45 -9.21
C LYS A 160 9.13 -12.54 -10.10
N LEU A 161 8.32 -13.52 -10.52
CA LEU A 161 8.72 -14.61 -11.42
C LEU A 161 9.30 -14.13 -12.77
N ASP A 162 8.96 -12.91 -13.20
CA ASP A 162 9.45 -12.28 -14.42
C ASP A 162 10.77 -11.50 -14.23
N GLY A 163 11.37 -11.56 -13.03
CA GLY A 163 12.60 -10.86 -12.68
C GLY A 163 12.41 -9.38 -12.33
N SER A 164 11.18 -8.87 -12.34
CA SER A 164 10.90 -7.50 -11.89
C SER A 164 10.83 -7.43 -10.37
N ILE A 165 11.42 -6.38 -9.78
CA ILE A 165 11.21 -6.07 -8.35
C ILE A 165 9.76 -5.61 -8.18
N VAL A 166 9.09 -6.03 -7.11
CA VAL A 166 7.73 -5.58 -6.76
C VAL A 166 7.65 -4.05 -6.75
N LYS A 167 7.23 -3.46 -7.88
CA LYS A 167 6.93 -2.04 -8.01
C LYS A 167 5.52 -1.81 -7.53
N SER A 168 5.37 -1.22 -6.35
CA SER A 168 4.03 -0.88 -5.88
C SER A 168 3.60 0.44 -6.51
N THR A 169 2.68 0.40 -7.47
CA THR A 169 1.60 1.39 -7.68
C THR A 169 0.81 1.01 -8.94
N LEU A 170 -0.50 0.83 -8.80
CA LEU A 170 -1.52 0.50 -9.80
C LEU A 170 -1.51 -0.91 -10.42
N GLU A 171 -0.40 -1.66 -10.39
CA GLU A 171 -0.39 -3.04 -10.91
C GLU A 171 -1.19 -4.02 -10.04
N PHE A 172 -1.26 -3.79 -8.73
CA PHE A 172 -1.94 -4.70 -7.80
C PHE A 172 -3.42 -4.93 -8.15
N PHE A 173 -4.11 -3.88 -8.60
CA PHE A 173 -5.50 -3.99 -9.03
C PHE A 173 -5.65 -4.56 -10.44
N LYS A 174 -4.59 -4.58 -11.25
CA LYS A 174 -4.55 -5.18 -12.60
C LYS A 174 -4.27 -6.67 -12.57
N GLU A 175 -3.55 -7.17 -11.55
CA GLU A 175 -3.31 -8.60 -11.38
C GLU A 175 -4.64 -9.33 -11.11
N LYS A 176 -4.86 -10.46 -11.80
CA LYS A 176 -5.98 -11.36 -11.50
C LYS A 176 -5.78 -11.93 -10.10
N VAL A 177 -6.84 -11.93 -9.30
CA VAL A 177 -6.84 -12.69 -8.04
C VAL A 177 -7.29 -14.07 -8.44
N ASP A 178 -6.36 -15.03 -8.41
CA ASP A 178 -6.67 -16.46 -8.47
C ASP A 178 -7.45 -16.88 -7.21
#